data_AF-A0A936PTH3-F1
#
_entry.id   AF-A0A936PTH3-F1
#
_cell.length_a   1.000
_cell.length_b   1.000
_cell.length_c   1.000
_cell.angle_alpha   90.00
_cell.angle_beta   90.00
_cell.angle_gamma   90.00
#
_symmetry.space_group_name_H-M   'P 1'
#
loop_
_entity.id
_entity.type
_entity.pdbx_description
1 polymer ?
#
loop_
_entity_poly.entity_id
_entity_poly.type
_entity_poly.pdbx_seq_one_letter_code
_entity_poly.pdbx_strand_id
1 'polypeptide(L)'
;MSWPRWSRPWETRSLKVRLAGRLAQLFSAMGRLDEALHLLQAVVLPWLREHGPPEQALAAEANIAGLQLQRGTPEDLAAARTSLPNIEAAAQAQGLTELLKKVQPMMATLGIAPTAPPSPSERTKG
;
A
#
# COMPACT_ATOMS: atom_id res chain seq x y z
N MET A 1 30.59 21.07 -26.21
CA MET A 1 29.18 21.50 -26.11
C MET A 1 28.44 20.56 -25.16
N SER A 2 28.14 20.98 -23.93
CA SER A 2 27.42 20.20 -22.91
C SER A 2 25.97 20.67 -22.81
N TRP A 3 25.01 19.77 -23.03
CA TRP A 3 23.58 20.06 -22.82
C TRP A 3 23.29 20.39 -21.34
N PRO A 4 22.32 21.29 -21.02
CA PRO A 4 21.80 21.37 -19.67
C PRO A 4 21.05 20.08 -19.30
N ARG A 5 21.55 19.50 -18.22
CA ARG A 5 21.08 18.40 -17.37
C ARG A 5 19.61 18.53 -16.93
N TRP A 6 18.62 18.50 -17.81
CA TRP A 6 17.22 18.42 -17.39
C TRP A 6 16.84 16.95 -17.20
N SER A 7 17.12 16.46 -15.99
CA SER A 7 16.64 15.22 -15.32
C SER A 7 17.03 13.86 -15.92
N ARG A 8 17.65 12.98 -15.12
CA ARG A 8 17.85 11.57 -15.51
C ARG A 8 16.47 10.87 -15.64
N PRO A 9 16.30 9.89 -16.54
CA PRO A 9 15.02 9.18 -16.71
C PRO A 9 14.46 8.58 -15.41
N TRP A 10 15.34 8.10 -14.51
CA TRP A 10 14.95 7.60 -13.19
C TRP A 10 14.47 8.72 -12.25
N GLU A 11 15.05 9.93 -12.29
CA GLU A 11 14.60 11.08 -11.48
C GLU A 11 13.19 11.50 -11.90
N THR A 12 12.93 11.49 -13.21
CA THR A 12 11.61 11.81 -13.77
C THR A 12 10.57 10.77 -13.37
N ARG A 13 10.94 9.48 -13.39
CA ARG A 13 10.04 8.38 -12.98
C ARG A 13 9.76 8.42 -11.47
N SER A 14 10.77 8.67 -10.63
CA SER A 14 10.58 8.84 -9.18
C SER A 14 9.75 10.10 -8.83
N LEU A 15 9.85 11.18 -9.61
CA LEU A 15 8.99 12.35 -9.43
C LEU A 15 7.52 12.03 -9.75
N LYS A 16 7.25 11.34 -10.86
CA LYS A 16 5.89 10.91 -11.23
C LYS A 16 5.24 10.06 -10.13
N VAL A 17 5.98 9.11 -9.57
CA VAL A 17 5.49 8.24 -8.48
C VAL A 17 5.16 9.04 -7.23
N ARG A 18 6.03 9.97 -6.81
CA ARG A 18 5.77 10.85 -5.66
C ARG A 18 4.54 11.73 -5.87
N LEU A 19 4.37 12.29 -7.07
CA LEU A 19 3.19 13.08 -7.41
C LEU A 19 1.92 12.23 -7.42
N ALA A 20 1.96 11.04 -8.01
CA ALA A 20 0.84 10.10 -8.00
C ALA A 20 0.40 9.73 -6.58
N GLY A 21 1.34 9.49 -5.66
CA GLY A 21 1.04 9.21 -4.26
C GLY A 21 0.35 10.37 -3.54
N ARG A 22 0.77 11.62 -3.81
CA ARG A 22 0.12 12.82 -3.26
C ARG A 22 -1.28 13.06 -3.85
N LEU A 23 -1.41 12.87 -5.17
CA LEU A 23 -2.70 13.00 -5.84
C LEU A 23 -3.68 11.94 -5.36
N ALA A 24 -3.24 10.70 -5.13
CA ALA A 24 -4.08 9.65 -4.57
C ALA A 24 -4.62 10.04 -3.17
N GLN A 25 -3.78 10.64 -2.31
CA GLN A 25 -4.22 11.14 -1.02
C GLN A 25 -5.25 12.26 -1.15
N LEU A 26 -5.01 13.22 -2.06
CA LEU A 26 -5.93 14.31 -2.31
C LEU A 26 -7.27 13.82 -2.88
N PHE A 27 -7.24 12.91 -3.85
CA PHE A 27 -8.45 12.30 -4.43
C PHE A 27 -9.24 11.52 -3.38
N SER A 28 -8.56 10.73 -2.55
CA SER A 28 -9.21 10.06 -1.40
C SER A 28 -9.92 11.05 -0.48
N ALA A 29 -9.25 12.15 -0.10
CA ALA A 29 -9.83 13.17 0.76
C ALA A 29 -11.06 13.88 0.14
N MET A 30 -11.14 13.91 -1.19
CA MET A 30 -12.29 14.46 -1.93
C MET A 30 -13.37 13.42 -2.26
N GLY A 31 -13.23 12.17 -1.79
CA GLY A 31 -14.16 11.07 -2.12
C GLY A 31 -14.02 10.53 -3.55
N ARG A 32 -12.98 10.93 -4.28
CA ARG A 32 -12.65 10.44 -5.63
C ARG A 32 -11.85 9.14 -5.53
N LEU A 33 -12.54 8.10 -5.06
CA LEU A 33 -11.90 6.84 -4.67
C LEU A 33 -11.36 6.05 -5.86
N ASP A 34 -12.05 6.08 -7.01
CA ASP A 34 -11.63 5.40 -8.22
C ASP A 34 -10.30 5.93 -8.75
N GLU A 35 -10.13 7.25 -8.81
CA GLU A 35 -8.90 7.87 -9.27
C GLU A 35 -7.75 7.66 -8.28
N ALA A 36 -8.05 7.67 -6.98
CA ALA A 36 -7.07 7.34 -5.95
C ALA A 36 -6.58 5.88 -6.08
N LEU A 37 -7.51 4.93 -6.23
CA LEU A 37 -7.21 3.52 -6.44
C LEU A 37 -6.38 3.31 -7.71
N HIS A 38 -6.79 3.91 -8.82
CA HIS A 38 -6.08 3.81 -10.09
C HIS A 38 -4.63 4.28 -9.99
N LEU A 39 -4.38 5.43 -9.36
CA LEU A 39 -3.02 5.95 -9.18
C LEU A 39 -2.15 5.02 -8.32
N LEU A 40 -2.71 4.48 -7.23
CA LEU A 40 -1.97 3.57 -6.36
C LEU A 40 -1.66 2.25 -7.07
N GLN A 41 -2.63 1.66 -7.77
CA GLN A 41 -2.48 0.37 -8.44
C GLN A 41 -1.62 0.44 -9.71
N ALA A 42 -1.78 1.47 -10.53
CA ALA A 42 -1.13 1.55 -11.84
C ALA A 42 0.25 2.22 -11.80
N VAL A 43 0.52 3.06 -10.80
CA VAL A 43 1.76 3.86 -10.76
C VAL A 43 2.58 3.61 -9.51
N VAL A 44 1.98 3.76 -8.33
CA VAL A 44 2.75 3.77 -7.07
C VAL A 44 3.19 2.37 -6.67
N LEU A 45 2.26 1.43 -6.56
CA LEU A 45 2.54 0.07 -6.11
C LEU A 45 3.53 -0.68 -7.03
N PRO A 46 3.38 -0.67 -8.38
CA PRO A 46 4.34 -1.34 -9.25
C PRO A 46 5.75 -0.80 -9.09
N TRP A 47 5.91 0.53 -9.04
CA TRP A 47 7.22 1.15 -8.85
C TRP A 47 7.84 0.81 -7.50
N LEU A 48 7.04 0.83 -6.41
CA LEU A 48 7.53 0.46 -5.08
C LEU A 48 7.95 -1.01 -5.01
N ARG A 49 7.25 -1.92 -5.69
CA ARG A 49 7.64 -3.34 -5.76
C ARG A 49 8.94 -3.56 -6.53
N GLU A 50 9.18 -2.78 -7.59
CA GLU A 50 10.39 -2.94 -8.44
C GLU A 50 11.61 -2.20 -7.89
N HIS A 51 11.41 -1.08 -7.21
CA HIS A 51 12.49 -0.14 -6.89
C HIS A 51 12.44 0.43 -5.48
N GLY A 52 11.32 0.26 -4.77
CA GLY A 52 11.12 0.82 -3.44
C GLY A 52 11.44 -0.17 -2.32
N PRO A 53 11.52 0.32 -1.08
CA PRO A 53 11.57 -0.54 0.09
C PRO A 53 10.29 -1.36 0.26
N PRO A 54 10.38 -2.63 0.70
CA PRO A 54 9.22 -3.52 0.84
C PRO A 54 8.17 -2.98 1.80
N GLU A 55 8.56 -2.27 2.85
CA GLU A 55 7.64 -1.65 3.82
C GLU A 55 6.79 -0.54 3.18
N GLN A 56 7.31 0.16 2.17
CA GLN A 56 6.54 1.18 1.44
C GLN A 56 5.55 0.53 0.47
N ALA A 57 5.94 -0.55 -0.20
CA ALA A 57 5.02 -1.33 -1.03
C ALA A 57 3.86 -1.86 -0.18
N LEU A 58 4.15 -2.42 1.00
CA LEU A 58 3.15 -2.93 1.92
C LEU A 58 2.22 -1.82 2.45
N ALA A 59 2.75 -0.63 2.73
CA ALA A 59 1.94 0.53 3.09
C ALA A 59 1.02 0.98 1.94
N ALA A 60 1.48 0.89 0.68
CA ALA A 60 0.65 1.19 -0.49
C ALA A 60 -0.49 0.16 -0.67
N GLU A 61 -0.23 -1.12 -0.42
CA GLU A 61 -1.26 -2.17 -0.40
C GLU A 61 -2.31 -1.91 0.69
N ALA A 62 -1.89 -1.50 1.90
CA ALA A 62 -2.82 -1.11 2.96
C ALA A 62 -3.67 0.12 2.58
N ASN A 63 -3.10 1.09 1.85
CA ASN A 63 -3.86 2.23 1.34
C ASN A 63 -4.93 1.79 0.33
N ILE A 64 -4.58 0.89 -0.59
CA ILE A 64 -5.53 0.33 -1.56
C ILE A 64 -6.67 -0.39 -0.84
N ALA A 65 -6.36 -1.26 0.12
CA ALA A 65 -7.38 -1.95 0.92
C ALA A 65 -8.28 -0.97 1.68
N GLY A 66 -7.71 0.11 2.23
CA GLY A 66 -8.48 1.17 2.88
C GLY A 66 -9.45 1.88 1.91
N LEU A 67 -9.01 2.20 0.70
CA LEU A 67 -9.86 2.79 -0.33
C LEU A 67 -10.96 1.83 -0.82
N GLN A 68 -10.65 0.55 -0.94
CA GLN A 68 -11.62 -0.50 -1.26
C GLN A 68 -12.71 -0.58 -0.19
N LEU A 69 -12.36 -0.54 1.10
CA LEU A 69 -13.33 -0.48 2.18
C LEU A 69 -14.21 0.78 2.12
N GLN A 70 -13.61 1.93 1.80
CA GLN A 70 -14.36 3.18 1.65
C GLN A 70 -15.33 3.15 0.47
N ARG A 71 -14.94 2.54 -0.67
CA ARG A 71 -15.79 2.42 -1.86
C ARG A 71 -16.89 1.39 -1.68
N GLY A 72 -16.61 0.31 -0.94
CA GLY A 72 -17.60 -0.60 -0.37
C GLY A 72 -18.34 -1.48 -1.38
N THR A 73 -17.87 -1.60 -2.62
CA THR A 73 -18.49 -2.52 -3.59
C THR A 73 -18.25 -3.98 -3.16
N PRO A 74 -19.10 -4.94 -3.56
CA PRO A 74 -18.90 -6.34 -3.21
C PRO A 74 -17.52 -6.89 -3.64
N GLU A 75 -17.03 -6.45 -4.80
CA GLU A 75 -15.69 -6.80 -5.30
C GLU A 75 -14.59 -6.23 -4.41
N ASP A 76 -14.72 -4.97 -3.99
CA ASP A 76 -13.77 -4.32 -3.09
C ASP A 76 -13.70 -4.98 -1.73
N LEU A 77 -14.86 -5.30 -1.14
CA LEU A 77 -14.92 -5.96 0.16
C LEU A 77 -14.29 -7.36 0.09
N ALA A 78 -14.52 -8.09 -1.00
CA ALA A 78 -13.88 -9.39 -1.23
C ALA A 78 -12.35 -9.26 -1.40
N ALA A 79 -11.90 -8.26 -2.16
CA ALA A 79 -10.48 -7.97 -2.35
C ALA A 79 -9.81 -7.61 -1.01
N ALA A 80 -10.39 -6.68 -0.25
CA ALA A 80 -9.90 -6.25 1.06
C ALA A 80 -9.88 -7.41 2.07
N ARG A 81 -10.92 -8.27 2.07
CA ARG A 81 -10.99 -9.47 2.93
C ARG A 81 -9.85 -10.45 2.64
N THR A 82 -9.39 -10.49 1.39
CA THR A 82 -8.29 -11.36 0.97
C THR A 82 -6.92 -10.73 1.26
N SER A 83 -6.76 -9.43 1.03
CA SER A 83 -5.46 -8.77 1.13
C SER A 83 -5.07 -8.40 2.56
N LEU A 84 -6.02 -7.94 3.39
CA LEU A 84 -5.71 -7.40 4.72
C LEU A 84 -4.98 -8.39 5.65
N PRO A 85 -5.34 -9.69 5.73
CA PRO A 85 -4.60 -10.65 6.56
C PRO A 85 -3.14 -10.83 6.11
N ASN A 86 -2.90 -10.82 4.80
CA ASN A 86 -1.55 -10.95 4.24
C ASN A 86 -0.70 -9.72 4.57
N ILE A 87 -1.30 -8.54 4.48
CA ILE A 87 -0.66 -7.27 4.83
C ILE A 87 -0.32 -7.24 6.32
N GLU A 88 -1.26 -7.66 7.18
CA GLU A 88 -1.03 -7.73 8.63
C GLU A 88 0.12 -8.70 8.96
N ALA A 89 0.08 -9.93 8.45
CA ALA A 89 1.12 -10.92 8.73
C ALA A 89 2.51 -10.44 8.29
N ALA A 90 2.61 -9.81 7.11
CA ALA A 90 3.86 -9.22 6.62
C ALA A 90 4.33 -8.06 7.51
N ALA A 91 3.40 -7.21 7.99
CA ALA A 91 3.71 -6.12 8.89
C ALA A 91 4.16 -6.63 10.28
N GLN A 92 3.56 -7.71 10.78
CA GLN A 92 3.98 -8.37 12.03
C GLN A 92 5.40 -8.94 11.90
N ALA A 93 5.69 -9.65 10.79
CA ALA A 93 7.01 -10.23 10.55
C ALA A 93 8.12 -9.17 10.48
N GLN A 94 7.80 -7.98 9.97
CA GLN A 94 8.73 -6.85 9.83
C GLN A 94 8.73 -5.89 11.02
N GLY A 95 7.88 -6.11 12.05
CA GLY A 95 7.78 -5.23 13.21
C GLY A 95 7.22 -3.83 12.90
N LEU A 96 6.38 -3.70 11.86
CA LEU A 96 5.84 -2.42 11.39
C LEU A 96 4.61 -1.98 12.21
N THR A 97 4.85 -1.55 13.45
CA THR A 97 3.80 -1.22 14.43
C THR A 97 2.79 -0.18 13.94
N GLU A 98 3.23 0.87 13.25
CA GLU A 98 2.31 1.90 12.74
C GLU A 98 1.40 1.37 11.62
N LEU A 99 1.90 0.42 10.82
CA LEU A 99 1.10 -0.22 9.79
C LEU A 99 0.05 -1.17 10.42
N LEU A 100 0.40 -1.88 11.49
CA LEU A 100 -0.54 -2.72 12.24
C LEU A 100 -1.68 -1.90 12.86
N LYS A 101 -1.37 -0.77 13.49
CA LYS A 101 -2.38 0.16 14.04
C LYS A 101 -3.38 0.64 12.98
N LYS A 102 -2.96 0.69 11.72
CA LYS A 102 -3.79 1.07 10.59
C LYS A 102 -4.62 -0.10 10.04
N VAL A 103 -4.02 -1.27 9.90
CA VAL A 103 -4.62 -2.45 9.24
C VAL A 103 -5.60 -3.18 10.15
N GLN A 104 -5.34 -3.26 11.45
CA GLN A 104 -6.20 -4.01 12.38
C GLN A 104 -7.63 -3.45 12.48
N PRO A 105 -7.86 -2.12 12.55
CA PRO A 105 -9.21 -1.56 12.47
C PRO A 105 -9.93 -1.87 11.14
N MET A 106 -9.19 -1.94 10.03
CA MET A 106 -9.74 -2.29 8.71
C MET A 106 -10.22 -3.75 8.70
N MET A 107 -9.44 -4.66 9.29
CA MET A 107 -9.84 -6.06 9.45
C MET A 107 -11.06 -6.22 10.35
N ALA A 108 -11.11 -5.47 11.46
CA ALA A 108 -12.25 -5.47 12.36
C ALA A 108 -13.55 -5.02 11.67
N THR A 109 -13.46 -4.05 10.74
CA THR A 109 -14.60 -3.59 9.92
C THR A 109 -15.22 -4.72 9.10
N LEU A 110 -14.42 -5.71 8.69
CA LEU A 110 -14.85 -6.89 7.95
C LEU A 110 -15.18 -8.10 8.85
N GLY A 111 -15.10 -7.95 10.18
CA GLY A 111 -15.24 -9.06 11.13
C GLY A 111 -14.13 -10.11 11.01
N ILE A 112 -12.92 -9.71 10.60
CA ILE A 112 -11.76 -10.59 10.47
C ILE A 112 -10.90 -10.46 11.74
N ALA A 113 -10.57 -11.58 12.37
CA ALA A 113 -9.67 -11.60 13.52
C ALA A 113 -8.20 -11.35 13.10
N PRO A 114 -7.40 -10.68 13.93
CA PRO A 114 -5.97 -10.52 13.71
C PRO A 114 -5.26 -11.87 13.50
N THR A 115 -4.28 -11.91 12.60
CA THR A 115 -3.42 -13.08 12.40
C THR A 115 -2.56 -13.29 13.64
N ALA A 116 -2.39 -14.55 14.04
CA ALA A 116 -1.47 -14.89 15.12
C ALA A 116 -0.03 -14.47 14.74
N PRO A 117 0.74 -13.89 15.67
CA PRO A 117 2.11 -13.49 15.38
C PRO A 117 2.97 -14.71 14.97
N PRO A 118 3.93 -14.54 14.05
CA PRO A 118 4.76 -15.64 13.58
C PRO A 118 5.56 -16.27 14.72
N SER A 119 5.67 -17.60 14.72
CA SER A 119 6.35 -18.33 15.78
C SER A 119 7.84 -17.99 15.81
N PRO A 120 8.53 -18.03 16.98
CA PRO A 120 9.96 -17.71 17.08
C PRO A 120 10.85 -18.53 16.13
N SER A 121 10.43 -19.75 15.77
CA SER A 121 11.10 -20.66 14.84
C SER A 121 11.00 -20.26 13.35
N GLU A 122 10.06 -19.38 12.99
CA GLU A 122 9.86 -18.91 11.61
C GLU A 122 10.68 -17.65 11.31
N ARG A 123 11.10 -16.91 12.34
CA ARG A 123 11.90 -15.68 12.22
C ARG A 123 13.36 -15.92 11.80
N THR A 124 13.88 -17.14 11.94
CA THR A 124 15.30 -17.47 11.71
C THR A 124 15.58 -18.09 10.34
N LYS A 125 14.58 -18.19 9.45
CA LYS A 125 14.73 -18.78 8.11
C LYS A 125 14.76 -17.76 6.95
N GLY A 126 14.90 -16.48 7.24
CA GLY A 126 15.00 -15.40 6.24
C GLY A 126 16.43 -15.06 5.87
#